data_AF-A0A9D2FUJ1-F1
#
_entry.id   AF-A0A9D2FUJ1-F1
#
_cell.length_a   1.000
_cell.length_b   1.000
_cell.length_c   1.000
_cell.angle_alpha   90.00
_cell.angle_beta   90.00
_cell.angle_gamma   90.00
#
_symmetry.space_group_name_H-M   'P 1'
#
loop_
_entity.id
_entity.type
_entity.pdbx_description
1 polymer ?
#
loop_
_entity_poly.entity_id
_entity_poly.type
_entity_poly.pdbx_seq_one_letter_code
_entity_poly.pdbx_strand_id
1 'polypeptide(L)'
;MILISLLTLFCIGIFVGVAFSGVPKVSEWAMRRAIQKYFIVKANEYSLEVDMENPGWFLVTTAEGQYQVKFSDLKPIQVVQSYELSSVEGEEA
;
A
#
# COMPACT_ATOMS: atom_id res chain seq x y z
N MET A 1 23.01 -16.59 -35.86
CA MET A 1 22.47 -17.29 -34.67
C MET A 1 22.59 -16.47 -33.39
N ILE A 2 23.71 -15.77 -33.11
CA ILE A 2 23.93 -14.99 -31.87
C ILE A 2 23.09 -13.70 -31.76
N LEU A 3 22.83 -13.02 -32.88
CA LEU A 3 22.03 -11.79 -32.90
C LEU A 3 20.57 -12.01 -32.50
N ILE A 4 20.01 -13.17 -32.87
CA ILE A 4 18.61 -13.51 -32.57
C ILE A 4 18.47 -13.87 -31.08
N SER A 5 19.48 -14.53 -30.48
CA SER A 5 19.47 -14.82 -29.04
C SER A 5 19.64 -13.58 -28.17
N LEU A 6 20.38 -12.56 -28.64
CA LEU A 6 20.46 -11.29 -27.92
C LEU A 6 19.12 -10.54 -27.95
N LEU A 7 18.44 -10.54 -29.10
CA LEU A 7 17.15 -9.89 -29.24
C LEU A 7 16.08 -10.54 -28.36
N THR A 8 16.06 -11.88 -28.28
CA THR A 8 15.11 -12.59 -27.42
C THR A 8 15.38 -12.36 -25.94
N LEU A 9 16.64 -12.37 -25.50
CA LEU A 9 17.00 -12.03 -24.11
C LEU A 9 16.60 -10.59 -23.75
N PHE A 10 16.76 -9.64 -24.68
CA PHE A 10 16.36 -8.25 -24.48
C PHE A 10 14.83 -8.11 -24.36
N CYS A 11 14.06 -8.81 -25.20
CA CYS A 11 12.60 -8.81 -25.11
C CYS A 11 12.10 -9.44 -23.80
N ILE A 12 12.72 -10.54 -23.34
CA ILE A 12 12.36 -11.18 -22.07
C ILE A 12 12.70 -10.26 -20.89
N GLY A 13 13.86 -9.60 -20.91
CA GLY A 13 14.26 -8.64 -19.87
C GLY A 13 13.30 -7.46 -19.72
N ILE A 14 12.79 -6.91 -20.84
CA ILE A 14 11.80 -5.83 -20.81
C ILE A 14 10.45 -6.33 -20.28
N PHE A 15 9.99 -7.52 -20.71
CA PHE A 15 8.73 -8.08 -20.25
C PHE A 15 8.73 -8.39 -18.75
N VAL A 16 9.82 -8.95 -18.25
CA VAL A 16 9.99 -9.25 -16.81
C VAL A 16 10.12 -7.95 -16.00
N GLY A 17 10.84 -6.96 -16.50
CA GLY A 17 10.97 -5.64 -15.85
C GLY A 17 9.64 -4.88 -15.75
N VAL A 18 8.81 -4.93 -16.79
CA VAL A 18 7.47 -4.30 -16.80
C VAL A 18 6.49 -5.04 -15.89
N ALA A 19 6.60 -6.37 -15.78
CA ALA A 19 5.77 -7.15 -14.87
C ALA A 19 6.08 -6.86 -13.39
N PHE A 20 7.35 -6.65 -13.02
CA PHE A 20 7.74 -6.33 -11.65
C PHE A 20 7.45 -4.89 -11.22
N SER A 21 7.34 -3.93 -12.16
CA SER A 21 6.81 -2.59 -11.84
C SER A 21 5.28 -2.57 -11.66
N GLY A 22 4.64 -3.75 -11.80
CA GLY A 22 3.20 -3.95 -11.84
C GLY A 22 2.56 -4.30 -10.50
N VAL A 23 3.11 -3.87 -9.35
CA VAL A 23 2.23 -3.64 -8.18
C VAL A 23 1.22 -2.61 -8.68
N PRO A 24 -0.05 -3.01 -8.88
CA PRO A 24 -0.90 -2.31 -9.81
C PRO A 24 -1.18 -0.94 -9.21
N LYS A 25 -0.77 0.15 -9.86
CA LYS A 25 -1.17 1.53 -9.49
C LYS A 25 -2.66 1.67 -9.17
N VAL A 26 -3.48 0.77 -9.72
CA VAL A 26 -4.90 0.62 -9.45
C VAL A 26 -5.22 0.21 -7.99
N SER A 27 -4.44 -0.68 -7.37
CA SER A 27 -4.64 -1.06 -5.96
C SER A 27 -4.27 0.07 -5.02
N GLU A 28 -3.18 0.81 -5.28
CA GLU A 28 -2.84 2.00 -4.51
C GLU A 28 -3.95 3.06 -4.61
N TRP A 29 -4.49 3.29 -5.81
CA TRP A 29 -5.56 4.27 -5.99
C TRP A 29 -6.85 3.84 -5.28
N ALA A 30 -7.17 2.54 -5.30
CA ALA A 30 -8.31 1.98 -4.58
C ALA A 30 -8.12 2.05 -3.05
N MET A 31 -6.92 1.77 -2.54
CA MET A 31 -6.56 1.94 -1.12
C MET A 31 -6.69 3.40 -0.69
N ARG A 32 -6.13 4.34 -1.47
CA ARG A 32 -6.27 5.78 -1.22
C ARG A 32 -7.73 6.21 -1.13
N ARG A 33 -8.56 5.74 -2.06
CA ARG A 33 -10.00 6.03 -2.05
C ARG A 33 -10.72 5.41 -0.86
N ALA A 34 -10.31 4.21 -0.42
CA ALA A 34 -10.86 3.55 0.76
C ALA A 34 -10.55 4.34 2.04
N ILE A 35 -9.31 4.82 2.20
CA ILE A 35 -8.88 5.65 3.35
C ILE A 35 -9.66 6.96 3.37
N GLN A 36 -9.72 7.67 2.24
CA GLN A 36 -10.47 8.93 2.13
C GLN A 36 -11.94 8.77 2.49
N LYS A 37 -12.56 7.64 2.11
CA LYS A 37 -13.94 7.33 2.43
C LYS A 37 -14.14 6.98 3.90
N TYR A 38 -13.19 6.27 4.52
CA TYR A 38 -13.28 5.81 5.90
C TYR A 38 -13.03 6.94 6.91
N PHE A 39 -11.92 7.67 6.73
CA PHE A 39 -11.51 8.73 7.65
C PHE A 39 -12.05 10.12 7.26
N ILE A 40 -12.76 10.24 6.13
CA ILE A 40 -13.30 11.53 5.63
C ILE A 40 -12.19 12.60 5.47
N VAL A 41 -11.01 12.16 5.05
CA VAL A 41 -9.81 13.00 4.87
C VAL A 41 -9.49 13.20 3.38
N LYS A 42 -8.82 14.31 3.03
CA LYS A 42 -8.29 14.52 1.69
C LYS A 42 -6.97 13.80 1.46
N ALA A 43 -6.60 13.59 0.19
CA ALA A 43 -5.36 12.92 -0.23
C ALA A 43 -4.06 13.49 0.36
N ASN A 44 -4.07 14.75 0.78
CA ASN A 44 -2.94 15.47 1.36
C ASN A 44 -2.98 15.55 2.89
N GLU A 45 -4.03 15.04 3.52
CA GLU A 45 -4.27 15.10 4.97
C GLU A 45 -3.91 13.77 5.66
N TYR A 46 -3.39 12.80 4.91
CA TYR A 46 -2.88 11.54 5.44
C TYR A 46 -1.64 11.03 4.70
N SER A 47 -0.78 10.30 5.41
CA SER A 47 0.26 9.44 4.82
C SER A 47 -0.15 7.98 4.91
N LEU A 48 0.30 7.18 3.94
CA LEU A 48 0.10 5.74 3.91
C LEU A 48 1.47 5.07 3.82
N GLU A 49 1.79 4.27 4.81
CA GLU A 49 3.03 3.50 4.91
C GLU A 49 2.70 2.02 5.08
N VAL A 50 3.57 1.15 4.60
CA VAL A 50 3.43 -0.29 4.84
C VAL A 50 4.03 -0.58 6.21
N ASP A 51 3.26 -1.24 7.07
CA ASP A 51 3.80 -1.69 8.34
C ASP A 51 4.78 -2.84 8.09
N MET A 52 6.07 -2.55 8.25
CA MET A 52 7.16 -3.52 8.08
C MET A 52 7.15 -4.59 9.18
N GLU A 53 6.59 -4.28 10.35
CA GLU A 53 6.54 -5.19 11.50
C GLU A 53 5.34 -6.14 11.41
N ASN A 54 4.23 -5.68 10.80
CA ASN A 54 3.00 -6.46 10.64
C ASN A 54 2.61 -6.67 9.16
N PRO A 55 3.05 -7.76 8.51
CA PRO A 55 2.75 -8.01 7.11
C PRO A 55 1.24 -8.11 6.85
N GLY A 56 0.72 -7.25 5.97
CA GLY A 56 -0.71 -7.16 5.64
C GLY A 56 -1.45 -6.02 6.36
N TRP A 57 -0.76 -5.29 7.25
CA TRP A 57 -1.23 -4.06 7.85
C TRP A 57 -0.56 -2.84 7.20
N PHE A 58 -1.28 -1.73 7.21
CA PHE A 58 -0.81 -0.46 6.68
C PHE A 58 -0.96 0.61 7.74
N LEU A 59 0.03 1.46 7.88
CA LEU A 59 0.02 2.60 8.77
C LEU A 59 -0.55 3.80 8.02
N VAL A 60 -1.60 4.38 8.55
CA VAL A 60 -2.21 5.62 8.08
C VAL A 60 -2.00 6.67 9.15
N THR A 61 -1.16 7.65 8.87
CA THR A 61 -0.99 8.81 9.76
C THR A 61 -1.87 9.92 9.25
N THR A 62 -2.76 10.41 10.11
CA THR A 62 -3.60 11.58 9.84
C THR A 62 -3.27 12.70 10.83
N ALA A 63 -3.93 13.85 10.71
CA ALA A 63 -3.80 14.92 11.70
C ALA A 63 -4.34 14.53 13.10
N GLU A 64 -5.25 13.56 13.17
CA GLU A 64 -5.89 13.13 14.42
C GLU A 64 -5.06 12.08 15.17
N GLY A 65 -4.26 11.30 14.45
CA GLY A 65 -3.45 10.24 15.03
C GLY A 65 -2.90 9.26 14.00
N GLN A 66 -2.20 8.24 14.50
CA GLN A 66 -1.70 7.12 13.72
C GLN A 66 -2.67 5.96 13.82
N TYR A 67 -3.00 5.35 12.69
CA TYR A 67 -3.94 4.24 12.59
C TYR A 67 -3.30 3.08 11.85
N GLN A 68 -3.36 1.88 12.41
CA GLN A 68 -3.09 0.65 11.69
C GLN A 68 -4.38 0.19 11.00
N VAL A 69 -4.37 0.13 9.68
CA VAL A 69 -5.50 -0.30 8.87
C VAL A 69 -5.21 -1.56 8.08
N LYS A 70 -6.22 -2.42 8.02
CA LYS A 70 -6.24 -3.60 7.17
C LYS A 70 -7.27 -3.42 6.07
N PHE A 71 -6.81 -3.62 4.83
CA PHE A 71 -7.68 -3.55 3.66
C PHE A 71 -8.32 -4.91 3.36
N SER A 72 -9.48 -4.89 2.69
CA SER A 72 -10.12 -6.10 2.19
C SER A 72 -9.37 -6.68 1.00
N ASP A 73 -9.21 -8.00 0.99
CA ASP A 73 -8.71 -8.75 -0.17
C ASP A 73 -9.74 -8.79 -1.32
N LEU A 74 -11.00 -8.46 -1.01
CA LEU A 74 -12.11 -8.37 -1.98
C LEU A 74 -12.17 -7.00 -2.67
N LYS A 75 -12.59 -6.98 -3.94
CA LYS A 75 -12.85 -5.76 -4.71
C LYS A 75 -14.33 -5.36 -4.58
N PRO A 76 -14.68 -4.08 -4.35
CA PRO A 76 -13.78 -2.94 -4.20
C PRO A 76 -13.05 -2.96 -2.84
N ILE A 77 -11.77 -2.57 -2.85
CA ILE A 77 -10.91 -2.50 -1.66
C ILE A 77 -11.54 -1.54 -0.65
N GLN A 78 -11.71 -2.00 0.60
CA GLN A 78 -12.27 -1.23 1.71
C GLN A 78 -11.42 -1.40 2.96
N VAL A 79 -11.46 -0.43 3.87
CA VAL A 79 -10.89 -0.58 5.22
C VAL A 79 -11.81 -1.50 6.01
N VAL A 80 -11.32 -2.68 6.37
CA VAL A 80 -12.10 -3.69 7.13
C VAL A 80 -11.86 -3.53 8.62
N GLN A 81 -10.65 -3.13 8.98
CA GLN A 81 -10.24 -2.99 10.37
C GLN A 81 -9.30 -1.79 10.49
N SER A 82 -9.51 -0.99 11.52
CA SER A 82 -8.65 0.13 11.89
C SER A 82 -8.41 0.10 13.40
N TYR A 83 -7.15 0.20 13.80
CA TYR A 83 -6.75 0.38 15.17
C TYR A 83 -6.08 1.74 15.29
N GLU A 84 -6.54 2.55 16.25
CA GLU A 84 -5.82 3.74 16.64
C GLU A 84 -4.60 3.32 17.43
N LEU A 85 -3.42 3.63 16.90
CA LEU A 85 -2.20 3.61 17.67
C LEU A 85 -2.23 4.89 18.50
N SER A 86 -2.94 4.84 19.62
CA SER A 86 -2.74 5.81 20.69
C SER A 86 -1.24 5.81 20.97
N SER A 87 -0.58 6.95 20.76
CA SER A 87 0.81 7.17 21.15
C SER A 87 1.01 6.49 22.49
N VAL A 88 1.88 5.47 22.55
CA VAL A 88 2.27 4.86 23.81
C VAL A 88 3.08 5.92 24.56
N GLU A 89 2.36 6.78 25.28
CA GLU A 89 2.91 7.66 26.28
C GLU A 89 2.28 7.25 27.60
N GLY A 90 3.02 6.40 28.32
CA GLY A 90 2.84 6.19 29.75
C GLY A 90 2.04 4.96 30.16
N GLU A 91 2.73 3.83 30.33
CA GLU A 91 2.45 2.92 31.45
C GLU A 91 3.64 2.00 31.70
N GLU A 92 4.67 2.50 32.40
CA GLU A 92 5.38 1.68 33.38
C GLU A 92 5.47 2.49 34.67
N ALA A 93 4.87 1.90 35.71
CA ALA A 93 4.63 2.42 37.05
C ALA A 93 5.85 2.27 37.98
#